data_AF-A0A087CTK0-F1
#
_entry.id   AF-A0A087CTK0-F1
#
_cell.length_a   1.000
_cell.length_b   1.000
_cell.length_c   1.000
_cell.angle_alpha   90.00
_cell.angle_beta   90.00
_cell.angle_gamma   90.00
#
_symmetry.space_group_name_H-M   'P 1'
#
loop_
_entity.id
_entity.type
_entity.pdbx_description
1 polymer ?
#
loop_
_entity_poly.entity_id
_entity_poly.type
_entity_poly.pdbx_seq_one_letter_code
_entity_poly.pdbx_strand_id
1 'polypeptide(L)'
;MIRLKRLVLDDMRNISHGVLDFDDLPAGGSVTGIYGQNGSGKTTVIDAIGILRALLSGNILPDTAGDVVSASAGTAAVTATFLIGDKQKPSYLEYRVSMRKANKDSTRARVVAESVRIGDDLSRLGREVLGHRMEDSKADGFVSTPVYVWRSIEAIASVKTVVSRTADRAYMEGRSFLFSRCATLDDRPDAEFLIDWAVARAREANGVSSRSLTYINERFGEFVRLREALCGYATNDIFVSTTRRGSFAAFAIIPIMEENQAGRNTEFAFDLLQPNPLTPGQAKRLGQTVESFDRILPTIVPGLHVLLKTGTAPSGKDGEDRVTAELFSRRGDVTVPFRCESEGIIRITALLGYLKHAYNDENALVAVDEFDSGVFELLLGDMLYQLADGCAGQLVFTAHNLRALEVLPNSCIRTTVTDPDNRFATIPRKSSTNNQRRRYLTASELGWSGPDIYDPPIPRMFGNSLYAAGHPDEDDDIDDDLAALNAAGTEAERG
;
A
#
# COMPACT_ATOMS: atom_id res chain seq x y z
N MET A 1 -3.69 14.94 -12.56
CA MET A 1 -2.64 13.97 -12.23
C MET A 1 -2.36 14.03 -10.74
N ILE A 2 -2.32 12.88 -10.07
CA ILE A 2 -1.84 12.71 -8.69
C ILE A 2 -0.82 11.58 -8.67
N ARG A 3 0.32 11.78 -8.00
CA ARG A 3 1.40 10.77 -7.92
C ARG A 3 2.06 10.74 -6.56
N LEU A 4 2.36 9.56 -6.04
CA LEU A 4 3.21 9.37 -4.86
C LEU A 4 4.68 9.55 -5.29
N LYS A 5 5.36 10.56 -4.74
CA LYS A 5 6.75 10.89 -5.09
C LYS A 5 7.76 10.38 -4.07
N ARG A 6 7.40 10.40 -2.79
CA ARG A 6 8.25 9.95 -1.70
C ARG A 6 7.43 9.26 -0.62
N LEU A 7 8.00 8.20 -0.06
CA LEU A 7 7.49 7.50 1.11
C LEU A 7 8.63 7.37 2.14
N VAL A 8 8.39 7.84 3.36
CA VAL A 8 9.29 7.68 4.50
C VAL A 8 8.60 6.83 5.54
N LEU A 9 9.30 5.82 6.04
CA LEU A 9 8.81 4.88 7.05
C LEU A 9 9.70 5.01 8.29
N ASP A 10 9.10 5.32 9.42
CA ASP A 10 9.76 5.40 10.72
C ASP A 10 9.15 4.35 11.66
N ASP A 11 10.00 3.56 12.32
CA ASP A 11 9.62 2.57 13.34
C ASP A 11 8.52 1.57 12.90
N MET A 12 8.55 1.17 11.62
CA MET A 12 7.60 0.22 11.05
C MET A 12 8.18 -1.20 10.97
N ARG A 13 7.67 -2.12 11.79
CA ARG A 13 8.20 -3.47 12.00
C ARG A 13 9.69 -3.42 12.33
N ASN A 14 10.53 -3.86 11.40
CA ASN A 14 11.98 -3.87 11.53
C ASN A 14 12.64 -2.67 10.84
N ILE A 15 11.88 -1.69 10.35
CA ILE A 15 12.41 -0.47 9.74
C ILE A 15 12.43 0.61 10.83
N SER A 16 13.62 0.98 11.32
CA SER A 16 13.74 2.15 12.22
C SER A 16 13.56 3.44 11.41
N HIS A 17 14.25 3.54 10.27
CA HIS A 17 14.08 4.63 9.33
C HIS A 17 14.39 4.18 7.88
N GLY A 18 13.57 4.63 6.93
CA GLY A 18 13.77 4.32 5.52
C GLY A 18 13.06 5.31 4.60
N VAL A 19 13.73 5.68 3.50
CA VAL A 19 13.22 6.61 2.49
C VAL A 19 13.17 5.93 1.13
N LEU A 20 12.02 6.03 0.46
CA LEU A 20 11.78 5.55 -0.89
C LEU A 20 11.31 6.69 -1.77
N ASP A 21 12.08 7.00 -2.81
CA ASP A 21 11.68 7.89 -3.89
C ASP A 21 11.19 7.08 -5.10
N PHE A 22 10.10 7.51 -5.72
CA PHE A 22 9.48 6.87 -6.89
C PHE A 22 9.80 7.67 -8.15
N ASP A 23 10.77 7.17 -8.92
CA ASP A 23 11.26 7.87 -10.12
C ASP A 23 10.29 7.72 -11.29
N ASP A 24 10.15 8.79 -12.08
CA ASP A 24 9.41 8.73 -13.34
C ASP A 24 10.27 8.10 -14.44
N LEU A 25 9.65 7.25 -15.24
CA LEU A 25 10.22 6.65 -16.44
C LEU A 25 10.02 7.57 -17.65
N PRO A 26 10.78 7.37 -18.74
CA PRO A 26 10.64 8.18 -19.95
C PRO A 26 9.20 8.23 -20.51
N ALA A 27 8.45 7.13 -20.37
CA ALA A 27 7.06 7.02 -20.78
C ALA A 27 6.07 7.85 -19.94
N GLY A 28 6.52 8.42 -18.82
CA GLY A 28 5.72 9.24 -17.93
C GLY A 28 5.29 8.52 -16.65
N GLY A 29 5.08 7.20 -16.64
CA GLY A 29 4.76 6.42 -15.43
C GLY A 29 5.95 6.10 -14.52
N SER A 30 5.77 5.18 -13.58
CA SER A 30 6.81 4.72 -12.64
C SER A 30 6.65 3.22 -12.39
N VAL A 31 7.77 2.49 -12.37
CA VAL A 31 7.84 1.10 -11.92
C VAL A 31 8.92 1.01 -10.86
N THR A 32 8.58 0.54 -9.67
CA THR A 32 9.49 0.42 -8.53
C THR A 32 9.41 -0.98 -7.93
N GLY A 33 10.45 -1.78 -8.14
CA GLY A 33 10.63 -3.10 -7.53
C GLY A 33 11.50 -3.03 -6.28
N ILE A 34 11.04 -3.62 -5.19
CA ILE A 34 11.71 -3.65 -3.89
C ILE A 34 12.30 -5.05 -3.67
N TYR A 35 13.61 -5.11 -3.48
CA TYR A 35 14.42 -6.33 -3.45
C TYR A 35 15.21 -6.49 -2.16
N GLY A 36 15.48 -7.71 -1.74
CA GLY A 36 16.29 -8.00 -0.55
C GLY A 36 15.87 -9.28 0.16
N GLN A 37 16.56 -9.61 1.25
CA GLN A 37 16.34 -10.84 2.01
C GLN A 37 14.94 -10.97 2.63
N ASN A 38 14.54 -12.17 3.00
CA ASN A 38 13.28 -12.38 3.71
C ASN A 38 13.29 -11.64 5.06
N GLY A 39 12.15 -11.10 5.46
CA GLY A 39 12.04 -10.31 6.69
C GLY A 39 12.71 -8.94 6.63
N SER A 40 13.22 -8.46 5.49
CA SER A 40 13.91 -7.15 5.40
C SER A 40 13.01 -5.90 5.33
N GLY A 41 11.68 -6.07 5.43
CA GLY A 41 10.73 -4.96 5.42
C GLY A 41 10.13 -4.62 4.04
N LYS A 42 10.32 -5.43 3.00
CA LYS A 42 9.70 -5.23 1.67
C LYS A 42 8.17 -5.09 1.74
N THR A 43 7.49 -6.07 2.34
CA THR A 43 6.04 -6.08 2.56
C THR A 43 5.54 -4.86 3.33
N THR A 44 6.35 -4.33 4.26
CA THR A 44 6.01 -3.13 5.04
C THR A 44 5.74 -1.92 4.14
N VAL A 45 6.39 -1.83 2.99
CA VAL A 45 6.14 -0.75 2.01
C VAL A 45 4.74 -0.87 1.39
N ILE A 46 4.32 -2.08 1.02
CA ILE A 46 2.99 -2.34 0.48
C ILE A 46 1.91 -2.09 1.54
N ASP A 47 2.17 -2.52 2.78
CA ASP A 47 1.28 -2.26 3.91
C ASP A 47 1.14 -0.75 4.20
N ALA A 48 2.23 0.02 4.12
CA ALA A 48 2.19 1.47 4.28
C ALA A 48 1.32 2.16 3.22
N ILE A 49 1.40 1.74 1.95
CA ILE A 49 0.51 2.23 0.88
C ILE A 49 -0.96 1.87 1.17
N GLY A 50 -1.22 0.65 1.67
CA GLY A 50 -2.56 0.25 2.12
C GLY A 50 -3.11 1.09 3.27
N ILE A 51 -2.26 1.45 4.24
CA ILE A 51 -2.61 2.35 5.34
C ILE A 51 -2.93 3.75 4.83
N LEU A 52 -2.10 4.32 3.95
CA LEU A 52 -2.34 5.62 3.33
C LEU A 52 -3.66 5.63 2.56
N ARG A 53 -3.94 4.59 1.76
CA ARG A 53 -5.21 4.43 1.05
C ARG A 53 -6.40 4.51 1.99
N ALA A 54 -6.37 3.76 3.10
CA ALA A 54 -7.45 3.75 4.07
C ALA A 54 -7.67 5.13 4.70
N LEU A 55 -6.60 5.74 5.22
CA LEU A 55 -6.67 7.02 5.92
C LEU A 55 -7.09 8.18 5.03
N LEU A 56 -6.49 8.31 3.84
CA LEU A 56 -6.79 9.39 2.89
C LEU A 56 -8.23 9.29 2.34
N SER A 57 -8.81 8.09 2.31
CA SER A 57 -10.22 7.87 1.96
C SER A 57 -11.19 8.17 3.11
N GLY A 58 -10.68 8.51 4.30
CA GLY A 58 -11.48 8.67 5.52
C GLY A 58 -11.96 7.35 6.13
N ASN A 59 -11.41 6.22 5.71
CA ASN A 59 -11.76 4.88 6.18
C ASN A 59 -10.99 4.48 7.45
N ILE A 60 -11.45 3.41 8.09
CA ILE A 60 -10.76 2.79 9.23
C ILE A 60 -9.48 2.13 8.73
N LEU A 61 -8.41 2.23 9.53
CA LEU A 61 -7.19 1.45 9.32
C LEU A 61 -7.51 -0.05 9.20
N PRO A 62 -6.76 -0.81 8.38
CA PRO A 62 -6.89 -2.26 8.35
C PRO A 62 -6.76 -2.89 9.74
N ASP A 63 -7.47 -3.99 10.00
CA ASP A 63 -7.45 -4.68 11.29
C ASP A 63 -6.07 -5.25 11.70
N THR A 64 -5.11 -5.23 10.77
CA THR A 64 -3.71 -5.63 10.95
C THR A 64 -2.74 -4.45 11.03
N ALA A 65 -3.23 -3.20 11.04
CA ALA A 65 -2.37 -2.00 11.06
C ALA A 65 -1.58 -1.85 12.37
N GLY A 66 -1.96 -2.54 13.44
CA GLY A 66 -1.15 -2.66 14.66
C GLY A 66 0.11 -3.51 14.45
N ASP A 67 0.07 -4.49 13.54
CA ASP A 67 1.20 -5.41 13.28
C ASP A 67 2.34 -4.74 12.52
N VAL A 68 2.11 -3.54 11.97
CA VAL A 68 3.20 -2.75 11.38
C VAL A 68 3.93 -1.88 12.39
N VAL A 69 3.40 -1.71 13.61
CA VAL A 69 4.06 -0.89 14.63
C VAL A 69 5.23 -1.67 15.24
N SER A 70 6.42 -1.07 15.24
CA SER A 70 7.60 -1.66 15.88
C SER A 70 7.32 -1.96 17.36
N ALA A 71 7.72 -3.16 17.79
CA ALA A 71 7.59 -3.60 19.17
C ALA A 71 8.49 -2.80 20.13
N SER A 72 9.63 -2.28 19.67
CA SER A 72 10.58 -1.52 20.49
C SER A 72 10.21 -0.05 20.65
N ALA A 73 9.68 0.58 19.60
CA ALA A 73 9.35 2.01 19.60
C ALA A 73 7.96 2.31 20.20
N GLY A 74 7.01 1.39 20.08
CA GLY A 74 5.62 1.57 20.54
C GLY A 74 4.77 2.52 19.69
N THR A 75 5.39 3.26 18.78
CA THR A 75 4.75 4.09 17.75
C THR A 75 5.44 3.85 16.41
N ALA A 76 4.71 4.07 15.32
CA ALA A 76 5.25 4.04 13.97
C ALA A 76 4.73 5.23 13.16
N ALA A 77 5.50 5.72 12.19
CA ALA A 77 5.08 6.81 11.34
C ALA A 77 5.26 6.52 9.84
N VAL A 78 4.31 7.02 9.05
CA VAL A 78 4.36 7.03 7.58
C VAL A 78 4.30 8.47 7.14
N THR A 79 5.25 8.90 6.31
CA THR A 79 5.22 10.20 5.63
C THR A 79 5.17 9.99 4.12
N ALA A 80 4.11 10.46 3.48
CA ALA A 80 3.90 10.35 2.04
C ALA A 80 3.83 11.73 1.42
N THR A 81 4.63 11.97 0.37
CA THR A 81 4.57 13.21 -0.41
C THR A 81 3.96 12.95 -1.77
N PHE A 82 2.84 13.61 -2.03
CA PHE A 82 2.09 13.52 -3.28
C PHE A 82 2.32 14.76 -4.13
N LEU A 83 2.52 14.56 -5.43
CA LEU A 83 2.36 15.60 -6.44
C LEU A 83 0.90 15.62 -6.89
N ILE A 84 0.27 16.79 -6.87
CA ILE A 84 -1.12 17.02 -7.27
C ILE A 84 -1.16 18.15 -8.29
N GLY A 85 -1.81 17.91 -9.42
CA GLY A 85 -1.93 18.88 -10.51
C GLY A 85 -0.96 18.63 -11.66
N ASP A 86 -0.76 19.65 -12.50
CA ASP A 86 0.08 19.57 -13.70
C ASP A 86 1.57 19.87 -13.37
N LYS A 87 2.48 19.29 -14.15
CA LYS A 87 3.93 19.52 -14.07
C LYS A 87 4.31 21.00 -14.22
N GLN A 88 3.50 21.80 -14.92
CA GLN A 88 3.74 23.24 -15.10
C GLN A 88 3.47 24.07 -13.84
N LYS A 89 2.61 23.58 -12.94
CA LYS A 89 2.28 24.26 -11.68
C LYS A 89 2.12 23.21 -10.57
N PRO A 90 3.23 22.58 -10.14
CA PRO A 90 3.18 21.47 -9.21
C PRO A 90 2.70 21.95 -7.84
N SER A 91 1.76 21.21 -7.26
CA SER A 91 1.40 21.33 -5.85
C SER A 91 1.80 20.05 -5.16
N TYR A 92 2.67 20.15 -4.15
CA TYR A 92 3.05 19.01 -3.33
C TYR A 92 2.30 19.05 -2.01
N LEU A 93 1.77 17.91 -1.60
CA LEU A 93 1.17 17.70 -0.29
C LEU A 93 1.90 16.56 0.41
N GLU A 94 2.56 16.86 1.52
CA GLU A 94 3.13 15.86 2.43
C GLU A 94 2.12 15.59 3.55
N TYR A 95 1.71 14.33 3.66
CA TYR A 95 0.91 13.82 4.75
C TYR A 95 1.77 12.92 5.63
N ARG A 96 1.95 13.30 6.89
CA ARG A 96 2.60 12.48 7.91
C ARG A 96 1.55 11.99 8.89
N VAL A 97 1.56 10.69 9.17
CA VAL A 97 0.70 10.06 10.17
C VAL A 97 1.53 9.18 11.09
N SER A 98 1.30 9.29 12.39
CA SER A 98 1.87 8.43 13.43
C SER A 98 0.75 7.61 14.07
N MET A 99 1.03 6.33 14.29
CA MET A 99 0.08 5.37 14.84
C MET A 99 0.70 4.55 15.95
N ARG A 100 -0.15 4.04 16.85
CA ARG A 100 0.22 3.08 17.89
C ARG A 100 -0.76 1.92 17.90
N LYS A 101 -0.36 0.78 18.47
CA LYS A 101 -1.31 -0.32 18.72
C LYS A 101 -2.44 0.14 19.64
N ALA A 102 -3.66 -0.31 19.38
CA ALA A 102 -4.84 0.05 20.18
C ALA A 102 -4.72 -0.43 21.64
N ASN A 103 -4.07 -1.58 21.84
CA ASN A 103 -3.55 -2.09 23.11
C ASN A 103 -2.36 -3.01 22.81
N LYS A 104 -1.62 -3.48 23.83
CA LYS A 104 -0.35 -4.22 23.68
C LYS A 104 -0.44 -5.43 22.75
N ASP A 105 -1.56 -6.15 22.81
CA ASP A 105 -1.76 -7.43 22.11
C ASP A 105 -2.72 -7.30 20.91
N SER A 106 -3.14 -6.07 20.56
CA SER A 106 -4.06 -5.83 19.45
C SER A 106 -3.31 -5.78 18.12
N THR A 107 -3.92 -6.40 17.11
CA THR A 107 -3.56 -6.23 15.70
C THR A 107 -4.06 -4.91 15.12
N ARG A 108 -4.92 -4.17 15.84
CA ARG A 108 -5.47 -2.87 15.42
C ARG A 108 -4.57 -1.72 15.86
N ALA A 109 -4.54 -0.66 15.08
CA ALA A 109 -3.84 0.59 15.40
C ALA A 109 -4.80 1.77 15.58
N ARG A 110 -4.32 2.81 16.26
CA ARG A 110 -4.96 4.12 16.38
C ARG A 110 -4.00 5.20 15.88
N VAL A 111 -4.54 6.20 15.20
CA VAL A 111 -3.79 7.41 14.82
C VAL A 111 -3.60 8.28 16.06
N VAL A 112 -2.36 8.65 16.35
CA VAL A 112 -2.02 9.49 17.53
C VAL A 112 -1.49 10.86 17.17
N ALA A 113 -0.97 11.01 15.95
CA ALA A 113 -0.60 12.29 15.40
C ALA A 113 -0.71 12.26 13.89
N GLU A 114 -1.05 13.38 13.29
CA GLU A 114 -1.00 13.58 11.86
C GLU A 114 -0.80 15.05 11.52
N SER A 115 -0.18 15.30 10.38
CA SER A 115 0.15 16.64 9.92
C SER A 115 0.23 16.71 8.40
N VAL A 116 -0.02 17.90 7.89
CA VAL A 116 0.04 18.21 6.46
C VAL A 116 0.94 19.41 6.21
N ARG A 117 1.83 19.29 5.22
CA ARG A 117 2.57 20.41 4.62
C ARG A 117 2.19 20.54 3.16
N ILE A 118 2.14 21.78 2.67
CA ILE A 118 1.80 22.09 1.28
C ILE A 118 2.80 23.11 0.75
N GLY A 119 3.42 22.79 -0.39
CA GLY A 119 4.35 23.65 -1.09
C GLY A 119 4.39 23.36 -2.59
N ASP A 120 5.24 24.09 -3.29
CA ASP A 120 5.46 24.00 -4.75
C ASP A 120 6.80 23.34 -5.11
N ASP A 121 7.65 23.05 -4.12
CA ASP A 121 8.94 22.39 -4.27
C ASP A 121 9.02 21.15 -3.34
N LEU A 122 9.28 19.98 -3.93
CA LEU A 122 9.44 18.70 -3.22
C LEU A 122 10.53 18.76 -2.14
N SER A 123 11.56 19.57 -2.33
CA SER A 123 12.67 19.72 -1.38
C SER A 123 12.37 20.72 -0.25
N ARG A 124 11.35 21.57 -0.42
CA ARG A 124 11.06 22.72 0.46
C ARG A 124 9.55 23.00 0.57
N LEU A 125 8.81 22.08 1.19
CA LEU A 125 7.36 22.19 1.37
C LEU A 125 6.89 23.30 2.33
N GLY A 126 7.80 23.96 3.06
CA GLY A 126 7.47 25.01 4.01
C GLY A 126 6.98 24.49 5.36
N ARG A 127 6.18 25.31 6.06
CA ARG A 127 5.68 25.01 7.42
C ARG A 127 4.41 24.15 7.36
N GLU A 128 4.16 23.45 8.46
CA GLU A 128 2.89 22.73 8.70
C GLU A 128 1.68 23.64 8.47
N VAL A 129 0.77 23.17 7.63
CA VAL A 129 -0.50 23.83 7.31
C VAL A 129 -1.53 23.49 8.37
N LEU A 130 -1.66 22.20 8.67
CA LEU A 130 -2.66 21.61 9.56
C LEU A 130 -2.02 20.43 10.31
N GLY A 131 -2.31 20.29 11.59
CA GLY A 131 -1.92 19.11 12.36
C GLY A 131 -2.92 18.79 13.45
N HIS A 132 -2.91 17.55 13.90
CA HIS A 132 -3.74 17.04 14.98
C HIS A 132 -2.97 15.95 15.72
N ARG A 133 -2.85 16.05 17.05
CA ARG A 133 -2.12 15.07 17.85
C ARG A 133 -2.72 14.91 19.24
N MET A 134 -2.51 13.74 19.84
CA MET A 134 -2.76 13.53 21.26
C MET A 134 -1.84 14.41 22.10
N GLU A 135 -2.34 14.91 23.23
CA GLU A 135 -1.49 15.55 24.23
C GLU A 135 -0.63 14.52 24.99
N ASP A 136 0.59 14.93 25.34
CA ASP A 136 1.51 14.10 26.13
C ASP A 136 1.07 13.99 27.61
N SER A 137 0.20 14.88 28.08
CA SER A 137 -0.37 14.87 29.42
C SER A 137 -1.39 13.75 29.59
N LYS A 138 -1.45 13.13 30.78
CA LYS A 138 -2.39 12.06 31.18
C LYS A 138 -3.90 12.42 31.08
N ALA A 139 -4.27 13.56 30.53
CA ALA A 139 -5.64 13.90 30.18
C ALA A 139 -5.85 13.53 28.70
N ASP A 140 -6.83 12.67 28.43
CA ASP A 140 -7.23 12.24 27.07
C ASP A 140 -7.71 13.43 26.22
N GLY A 141 -6.77 14.24 25.72
CA GLY A 141 -7.01 15.44 24.95
C GLY A 141 -6.26 15.43 23.63
N PHE A 142 -6.78 16.18 22.66
CA PHE A 142 -6.14 16.39 21.37
C PHE A 142 -5.85 17.87 21.16
N VAL A 143 -4.73 18.16 20.50
CA VAL A 143 -4.34 19.51 20.09
C VAL A 143 -4.26 19.56 18.58
N SER A 144 -4.97 20.52 18.00
CA SER A 144 -4.91 20.83 16.59
C SER A 144 -4.09 22.09 16.32
N THR A 145 -3.27 22.07 15.28
CA THR A 145 -2.37 23.14 14.88
C THR A 145 -2.78 23.74 13.52
N PRO A 146 -2.60 25.06 13.32
CA PRO A 146 -2.08 26.03 14.28
C PRO A 146 -3.09 26.40 15.39
N VAL A 147 -2.61 26.42 16.64
CA VAL A 147 -3.47 26.56 17.84
C VAL A 147 -4.34 27.82 17.82
N TYR A 148 -3.81 28.96 17.38
CA TYR A 148 -4.56 30.22 17.36
C TYR A 148 -5.75 30.20 16.37
N VAL A 149 -5.62 29.46 15.26
CA VAL A 149 -6.68 29.30 14.26
C VAL A 149 -7.75 28.39 14.81
N TRP A 150 -7.36 27.23 15.36
CA TRP A 150 -8.29 26.28 15.96
C TRP A 150 -9.05 26.85 17.14
N ARG A 151 -8.40 27.64 18.02
CA ARG A 151 -9.10 28.40 19.08
C ARG A 151 -10.17 29.35 18.54
N SER A 152 -9.95 29.94 17.36
CA SER A 152 -10.93 30.83 16.73
C SER A 152 -12.10 30.04 16.13
N ILE A 153 -11.81 28.88 15.53
CA ILE A 153 -12.82 27.96 14.96
C ILE A 153 -13.68 27.36 16.07
N GLU A 154 -13.07 26.88 17.15
CA GLU A 154 -13.74 26.25 18.30
C GLU A 154 -14.42 27.26 19.24
N ALA A 155 -14.25 28.56 19.03
CA ALA A 155 -15.09 29.56 19.68
C ALA A 155 -16.56 29.47 19.21
N ILE A 156 -16.79 28.88 18.04
CA ILE A 156 -18.12 28.58 17.51
C ILE A 156 -18.62 27.29 18.19
N ALA A 157 -19.62 27.41 19.07
CA ALA A 157 -20.07 26.32 19.94
C ALA A 157 -20.48 25.04 19.19
N SER A 158 -21.17 25.18 18.05
CA SER A 158 -21.54 24.05 17.19
C SER A 158 -20.31 23.34 16.60
N VAL A 159 -19.30 24.10 16.16
CA VAL A 159 -18.07 23.57 15.59
C VAL A 159 -17.25 22.83 16.63
N LYS A 160 -17.06 23.43 17.83
CA LYS A 160 -16.35 22.79 18.94
C LYS A 160 -16.90 21.40 19.26
N THR A 161 -18.22 21.29 19.31
CA THR A 161 -18.91 20.04 19.65
C THR A 161 -18.65 18.95 18.60
N VAL A 162 -18.76 19.28 17.31
CA VAL A 162 -18.54 18.33 16.20
C VAL A 162 -17.07 17.95 16.08
N VAL A 163 -16.14 18.91 16.22
CA VAL A 163 -14.70 18.67 16.19
C VAL A 163 -14.30 17.70 17.31
N SER A 164 -14.73 17.95 18.55
CA SER A 164 -14.40 17.10 19.68
C SER A 164 -14.92 15.66 19.49
N ARG A 165 -16.19 15.49 19.09
CA ARG A 165 -16.73 14.15 18.83
C ARG A 165 -16.05 13.44 17.66
N THR A 166 -15.69 14.18 16.62
CA THR A 166 -15.02 13.60 15.45
C THR A 166 -13.60 13.18 15.81
N ALA A 167 -12.89 13.93 16.65
CA ALA A 167 -11.58 13.52 17.18
C ALA A 167 -11.69 12.22 18.00
N ASP A 168 -12.64 12.15 18.93
CA ASP A 168 -12.87 10.93 19.74
C ASP A 168 -13.20 9.72 18.86
N ARG A 169 -14.12 9.88 17.90
CA ARG A 169 -14.50 8.82 16.96
C ARG A 169 -13.32 8.40 16.08
N ALA A 170 -12.59 9.35 15.50
CA ALA A 170 -11.45 9.06 14.64
C ALA A 170 -10.38 8.27 15.39
N TYR A 171 -10.07 8.67 16.63
CA TYR A 171 -9.13 7.96 17.47
C TYR A 171 -9.61 6.55 17.86
N MET A 172 -10.87 6.42 18.30
CA MET A 172 -11.44 5.14 18.73
C MET A 172 -11.55 4.12 17.59
N GLU A 173 -11.95 4.59 16.41
CA GLU A 173 -12.11 3.74 15.22
C GLU A 173 -10.78 3.50 14.50
N GLY A 174 -9.76 4.32 14.72
CA GLY A 174 -8.48 4.23 14.00
C GLY A 174 -8.58 4.85 12.60
N ARG A 175 -9.14 6.06 12.50
CA ARG A 175 -9.22 6.87 11.28
C ARG A 175 -8.31 8.09 11.38
N SER A 176 -8.07 8.73 10.25
CA SER A 176 -7.52 10.09 10.21
C SER A 176 -8.58 11.09 10.63
N PHE A 177 -8.27 11.99 11.55
CA PHE A 177 -9.09 13.15 11.89
C PHE A 177 -9.10 14.18 10.74
N LEU A 178 -7.96 14.44 10.08
CA LEU A 178 -7.86 15.40 8.96
C LEU A 178 -8.69 14.99 7.72
N PHE A 179 -8.89 13.69 7.52
CA PHE A 179 -9.68 13.11 6.43
C PHE A 179 -11.02 12.53 6.91
N SER A 180 -11.40 12.78 8.18
CA SER A 180 -12.69 12.31 8.72
C SER A 180 -13.85 13.17 8.25
N ARG A 181 -15.01 12.53 8.19
CA ARG A 181 -16.31 13.18 8.04
C ARG A 181 -16.86 13.58 9.40
N CYS A 182 -17.73 14.59 9.43
CA CYS A 182 -18.33 15.07 10.67
C CYS A 182 -19.04 13.93 11.40
N ALA A 183 -18.77 13.76 12.70
CA ALA A 183 -19.54 12.85 13.54
C ALA A 183 -20.97 13.38 13.74
N THR A 184 -21.98 12.52 13.60
CA THR A 184 -23.40 12.88 13.79
C THR A 184 -23.77 12.97 15.27
N LEU A 185 -24.81 13.76 15.56
CA LEU A 185 -25.43 13.89 16.88
C LEU A 185 -26.86 13.33 16.90
N ASP A 186 -27.58 13.62 15.82
CA ASP A 186 -28.88 13.12 15.40
C ASP A 186 -28.76 12.88 13.88
N ASP A 187 -29.45 11.88 13.33
CA ASP A 187 -29.28 11.37 11.95
C ASP A 187 -28.94 12.43 10.86
N ARG A 188 -27.62 12.57 10.61
CA ARG A 188 -26.83 13.38 9.64
C ARG A 188 -26.15 14.64 10.22
N PRO A 189 -24.81 14.74 10.13
CA PRO A 189 -24.10 14.86 8.85
C PRO A 189 -22.81 14.02 8.72
N ASP A 190 -22.90 12.74 8.32
CA ASP A 190 -21.75 11.97 7.78
C ASP A 190 -21.45 12.32 6.30
N ALA A 191 -22.08 13.36 5.75
CA ALA A 191 -21.97 13.70 4.32
C ALA A 191 -20.76 14.57 3.99
N GLU A 192 -20.37 15.46 4.91
CA GLU A 192 -19.31 16.45 4.69
C GLU A 192 -18.03 16.10 5.46
N PHE A 193 -16.88 16.45 4.90
CA PHE A 193 -15.60 16.33 5.59
C PHE A 193 -15.48 17.38 6.71
N LEU A 194 -14.90 16.99 7.84
CA LEU A 194 -14.83 17.82 9.04
C LEU A 194 -14.17 19.17 8.78
N ILE A 195 -13.01 19.14 8.12
CA ILE A 195 -12.22 20.35 7.87
C ILE A 195 -12.96 21.29 6.92
N ASP A 196 -13.58 20.75 5.87
CA ASP A 196 -14.38 21.50 4.90
C ASP A 196 -15.55 22.21 5.58
N TRP A 197 -16.31 21.46 6.40
CA TRP A 197 -17.44 21.98 7.16
C TRP A 197 -17.02 23.04 8.18
N ALA A 198 -15.94 22.79 8.93
CA ALA A 198 -15.42 23.74 9.91
C ALA A 198 -14.93 25.05 9.25
N VAL A 199 -14.26 24.96 8.10
CA VAL A 199 -13.84 26.11 7.30
C VAL A 199 -15.04 26.91 6.80
N ALA A 200 -16.09 26.24 6.30
CA ALA A 200 -17.31 26.91 5.84
C ALA A 200 -18.00 27.67 6.99
N ARG A 201 -18.17 27.03 8.15
CA ARG A 201 -18.76 27.66 9.34
C ARG A 201 -17.93 28.83 9.85
N ALA A 202 -16.60 28.70 9.85
CA ALA A 202 -15.72 29.78 10.29
C ALA A 202 -15.77 31.02 9.38
N ARG A 203 -16.02 30.84 8.08
CA ARG A 203 -16.20 31.96 7.13
C ARG A 203 -17.52 32.70 7.32
N GLU A 204 -18.56 32.02 7.77
CA GLU A 204 -19.89 32.58 8.01
C GLU A 204 -20.02 33.23 9.40
N ALA A 205 -19.16 32.87 10.35
CA ALA A 205 -19.28 33.29 11.74
C ALA A 205 -18.79 34.72 12.01
N ASN A 206 -19.62 35.49 12.71
CA ASN A 206 -19.22 36.77 13.29
C ASN A 206 -18.38 36.51 14.55
N GLY A 207 -17.06 36.80 14.51
CA GLY A 207 -16.18 36.68 15.68
C GLY A 207 -14.85 35.96 15.44
N VAL A 208 -14.60 35.43 14.24
CA VAL A 208 -13.29 34.88 13.88
C VAL A 208 -12.32 36.05 13.58
N SER A 209 -11.14 36.04 14.21
CA SER A 209 -10.16 37.13 14.01
C SER A 209 -9.72 37.24 12.55
N SER A 210 -9.41 38.46 12.07
CA SER A 210 -8.95 38.69 10.68
C SER A 210 -7.71 37.89 10.33
N ARG A 211 -6.79 37.71 11.29
CA ARG A 211 -5.59 36.88 11.14
C ARG A 211 -5.95 35.41 10.93
N SER A 212 -6.87 34.88 11.74
CA SER A 212 -7.35 33.50 11.61
C SER A 212 -8.10 33.29 10.30
N LEU A 213 -8.97 34.23 9.89
CA LEU A 213 -9.69 34.17 8.61
C LEU A 213 -8.74 34.18 7.41
N THR A 214 -7.68 34.99 7.45
CA THR A 214 -6.66 35.01 6.39
C THR A 214 -5.99 33.63 6.26
N TYR A 215 -5.56 33.05 7.38
CA TYR A 215 -4.95 31.71 7.39
C TYR A 215 -5.93 30.62 6.93
N ILE A 216 -7.20 30.70 7.35
CA ILE A 216 -8.26 29.77 6.92
C ILE A 216 -8.47 29.86 5.41
N ASN A 217 -8.53 31.06 4.85
CA ASN A 217 -8.78 31.25 3.42
C ASN A 217 -7.60 30.81 2.56
N GLU A 218 -6.37 31.14 2.96
CA GLU A 218 -5.17 30.86 2.17
C GLU A 218 -4.68 29.43 2.35
N ARG A 219 -4.60 28.93 3.60
CA ARG A 219 -3.90 27.68 3.92
C ARG A 219 -4.87 26.52 4.12
N PHE A 220 -5.91 26.68 4.95
CA PHE A 220 -6.92 25.61 5.09
C PHE A 220 -7.75 25.46 3.81
N GLY A 221 -8.06 26.56 3.12
CA GLY A 221 -8.74 26.53 1.83
C GLY A 221 -7.96 25.76 0.76
N GLU A 222 -6.64 25.93 0.73
CA GLU A 222 -5.77 25.14 -0.14
C GLU A 222 -5.77 23.65 0.23
N PHE A 223 -5.68 23.32 1.52
CA PHE A 223 -5.82 21.94 2.00
C PHE A 223 -7.16 21.32 1.58
N VAL A 224 -8.29 22.00 1.80
CA VAL A 224 -9.64 21.50 1.43
C VAL A 224 -9.69 21.14 -0.06
N ARG A 225 -9.16 22.00 -0.93
CA ARG A 225 -9.09 21.76 -2.37
C ARG A 225 -8.26 20.50 -2.70
N LEU A 226 -7.08 20.34 -2.10
CA LEU A 226 -6.20 19.20 -2.36
C LEU A 226 -6.70 17.90 -1.73
N ARG A 227 -7.33 17.99 -0.54
CA ARG A 227 -7.93 16.87 0.20
C ARG A 227 -9.02 16.20 -0.60
N GLU A 228 -9.90 16.96 -1.27
CA GLU A 228 -10.93 16.40 -2.13
C GLU A 228 -10.33 15.53 -3.25
N ALA A 229 -9.30 16.05 -3.92
CA ALA A 229 -8.60 15.32 -4.98
C ALA A 229 -7.88 14.07 -4.44
N LEU A 230 -7.21 14.16 -3.29
CA LEU A 230 -6.55 13.02 -2.63
C LEU A 230 -7.52 11.96 -2.14
N CYS A 231 -8.69 12.36 -1.63
CA CYS A 231 -9.70 11.41 -1.18
C CYS A 231 -10.28 10.63 -2.37
N GLY A 232 -10.54 11.32 -3.50
CA GLY A 232 -10.95 10.67 -4.75
C GLY A 232 -9.88 9.68 -5.25
N TYR A 233 -8.63 10.13 -5.26
CA TYR A 233 -7.47 9.33 -5.63
C TYR A 233 -7.31 8.07 -4.77
N ALA A 234 -7.34 8.20 -3.44
CA ALA A 234 -7.23 7.07 -2.53
C ALA A 234 -8.40 6.08 -2.65
N THR A 235 -9.60 6.58 -2.95
CA THR A 235 -10.80 5.75 -3.08
C THR A 235 -10.78 4.94 -4.38
N ASN A 236 -10.38 5.56 -5.49
CA ASN A 236 -10.63 5.00 -6.83
C ASN A 236 -9.36 4.52 -7.55
N ASP A 237 -8.19 5.08 -7.22
CA ASP A 237 -6.99 4.96 -8.06
C ASP A 237 -5.79 4.30 -7.34
N ILE A 238 -5.86 4.10 -6.02
CA ILE A 238 -4.88 3.30 -5.27
C ILE A 238 -5.36 1.85 -5.14
N PHE A 239 -4.62 0.92 -5.73
CA PHE A 239 -4.89 -0.51 -5.69
C PHE A 239 -3.79 -1.24 -4.91
N VAL A 240 -4.19 -2.11 -3.98
CA VAL A 240 -3.22 -2.82 -3.12
C VAL A 240 -3.54 -4.31 -3.10
N SER A 241 -2.57 -5.13 -3.48
CA SER A 241 -2.60 -6.58 -3.44
C SER A 241 -1.52 -7.09 -2.48
N THR A 242 -1.90 -7.39 -1.24
CA THR A 242 -0.99 -7.94 -0.21
C THR A 242 -0.74 -9.43 -0.41
N THR A 243 0.25 -10.03 0.28
CA THR A 243 0.50 -11.50 0.22
C THR A 243 -0.75 -12.32 0.53
N ARG A 244 -1.54 -11.92 1.55
CA ARG A 244 -2.81 -12.61 1.90
C ARG A 244 -3.85 -12.57 0.78
N ARG A 245 -3.86 -11.49 -0.02
CA ARG A 245 -4.69 -11.41 -1.22
C ARG A 245 -4.10 -12.25 -2.36
N GLY A 246 -2.77 -12.24 -2.51
CA GLY A 246 -2.06 -13.09 -3.46
C GLY A 246 -2.34 -14.59 -3.25
N SER A 247 -2.49 -15.03 -2.00
CA SER A 247 -2.82 -16.43 -1.67
C SER A 247 -4.25 -16.85 -2.05
N PHE A 248 -5.13 -15.94 -2.48
CA PHE A 248 -6.47 -16.32 -2.94
C PHE A 248 -6.45 -17.31 -4.11
N ALA A 249 -5.42 -17.24 -4.97
CA ALA A 249 -5.22 -18.20 -6.05
C ALA A 249 -5.11 -19.64 -5.52
N ALA A 250 -4.44 -19.86 -4.39
CA ALA A 250 -4.31 -21.17 -3.75
C ALA A 250 -5.65 -21.71 -3.20
N PHE A 251 -6.61 -20.82 -2.91
CA PHE A 251 -7.98 -21.16 -2.53
C PHE A 251 -8.95 -21.16 -3.71
N ALA A 252 -8.44 -21.03 -4.94
CA ALA A 252 -9.22 -20.93 -6.16
C ALA A 252 -10.26 -19.78 -6.11
N ILE A 253 -9.88 -18.65 -5.50
CA ILE A 253 -10.65 -17.40 -5.46
C ILE A 253 -9.91 -16.36 -6.30
N ILE A 254 -10.64 -15.65 -7.17
CA ILE A 254 -10.10 -14.51 -7.93
C ILE A 254 -10.78 -13.22 -7.46
N PRO A 255 -10.03 -12.22 -6.97
CA PRO A 255 -10.58 -10.88 -6.80
C PRO A 255 -10.80 -10.27 -8.18
N ILE A 256 -12.06 -10.07 -8.56
CA ILE A 256 -12.41 -9.43 -9.83
C ILE A 256 -12.74 -7.97 -9.55
N MET A 257 -12.02 -7.09 -10.22
CA MET A 257 -12.27 -5.66 -10.18
C MET A 257 -13.31 -5.28 -11.24
N GLU A 258 -14.36 -4.60 -10.80
CA GLU A 258 -15.42 -4.03 -11.63
C GLU A 258 -15.64 -2.56 -11.28
N GLU A 259 -15.85 -1.75 -12.30
CA GLU A 259 -16.35 -0.40 -12.13
C GLU A 259 -17.87 -0.44 -11.90
N ASN A 260 -18.34 0.13 -10.79
CA ASN A 260 -19.76 0.19 -10.50
C ASN A 260 -20.46 1.33 -11.29
N GLN A 261 -21.79 1.42 -11.18
CA GLN A 261 -22.57 2.44 -11.91
C GLN A 261 -22.21 3.90 -11.56
N ALA A 262 -21.54 4.12 -10.43
CA ALA A 262 -21.08 5.44 -9.98
C ALA A 262 -19.62 5.73 -10.40
N GLY A 263 -19.03 4.90 -11.25
CA GLY A 263 -17.65 5.04 -11.72
C GLY A 263 -16.59 4.67 -10.68
N ARG A 264 -16.97 3.97 -9.61
CA ARG A 264 -16.03 3.55 -8.56
C ARG A 264 -15.57 2.13 -8.80
N ASN A 265 -14.26 1.92 -8.67
CA ASN A 265 -13.69 0.58 -8.68
C ASN A 265 -14.12 -0.19 -7.43
N THR A 266 -14.74 -1.33 -7.66
CA THR A 266 -15.16 -2.28 -6.63
C THR A 266 -14.53 -3.63 -6.92
N GLU A 267 -14.19 -4.37 -5.88
CA GLU A 267 -13.69 -5.73 -6.01
C GLU A 267 -14.70 -6.67 -5.39
N PHE A 268 -14.90 -7.83 -6.02
CA PHE A 268 -15.61 -8.93 -5.40
C PHE A 268 -14.83 -10.23 -5.56
N ALA A 269 -14.95 -11.12 -4.57
CA ALA A 269 -14.34 -12.43 -4.61
C ALA A 269 -15.17 -13.34 -5.52
N PHE A 270 -14.56 -13.84 -6.60
CA PHE A 270 -15.15 -14.81 -7.50
C PHE A 270 -14.61 -16.20 -7.15
N ASP A 271 -15.49 -17.10 -6.71
CA ASP A 271 -15.13 -18.48 -6.37
C ASP A 271 -15.03 -19.33 -7.66
N LEU A 272 -13.90 -19.99 -7.93
CA LEU A 272 -13.74 -20.86 -9.10
C LEU A 272 -14.20 -22.31 -8.86
N LEU A 273 -14.41 -22.69 -7.60
CA LEU A 273 -14.85 -24.03 -7.19
C LEU A 273 -16.37 -24.18 -7.31
N GLN A 274 -17.13 -23.08 -7.26
CA GLN A 274 -18.59 -23.10 -7.31
C GLN A 274 -19.16 -22.05 -8.27
N PRO A 275 -20.34 -22.28 -8.88
CA PRO A 275 -21.01 -21.25 -9.67
C PRO A 275 -21.41 -20.04 -8.81
N ASN A 276 -21.14 -18.83 -9.30
CA ASN A 276 -21.41 -17.60 -8.55
C ASN A 276 -22.80 -17.04 -8.92
N PRO A 277 -23.74 -16.87 -7.98
CA PRO A 277 -25.04 -16.27 -8.26
C PRO A 277 -24.93 -14.74 -8.36
N LEU A 278 -25.14 -14.20 -9.55
CA LEU A 278 -25.00 -12.77 -9.85
C LEU A 278 -26.32 -12.16 -10.31
N THR A 279 -26.50 -10.86 -10.10
CA THR A 279 -27.55 -10.12 -10.83
C THR A 279 -27.21 -10.05 -12.32
N PRO A 280 -28.21 -9.92 -13.23
CA PRO A 280 -27.94 -9.75 -14.66
C PRO A 280 -27.00 -8.59 -14.98
N GLY A 281 -27.09 -7.49 -14.21
CA GLY A 281 -26.20 -6.34 -14.33
C GLY A 281 -24.76 -6.63 -13.94
N GLN A 282 -24.52 -7.41 -12.88
CA GLN A 282 -23.19 -7.88 -12.48
C GLN A 282 -22.61 -8.83 -13.54
N ALA A 283 -23.39 -9.83 -13.99
CA ALA A 283 -22.91 -10.78 -14.98
C ALA A 283 -22.50 -10.10 -16.30
N LYS A 284 -23.22 -9.05 -16.71
CA LYS A 284 -22.86 -8.23 -17.88
C LYS A 284 -21.51 -7.54 -17.68
N ARG A 285 -21.27 -6.90 -16.53
CA ARG A 285 -20.00 -6.23 -16.23
C ARG A 285 -18.85 -7.23 -16.13
N LEU A 286 -19.07 -8.36 -15.45
CA LEU A 286 -18.12 -9.45 -15.40
C LEU A 286 -17.74 -9.93 -16.80
N GLY A 287 -18.72 -10.08 -17.71
CA GLY A 287 -18.48 -10.43 -19.10
C GLY A 287 -17.53 -9.45 -19.79
N GLN A 288 -17.73 -8.14 -19.61
CA GLN A 288 -16.84 -7.11 -20.16
C GLN A 288 -15.43 -7.17 -19.56
N THR A 289 -15.31 -7.45 -18.25
CA THR A 289 -14.02 -7.65 -17.59
C THR A 289 -13.31 -8.89 -18.12
N VAL A 290 -14.02 -10.01 -18.28
CA VAL A 290 -13.47 -11.26 -18.83
C VAL A 290 -13.05 -11.09 -20.29
N GLU A 291 -13.83 -10.38 -21.12
CA GLU A 291 -13.42 -10.02 -22.48
C GLU A 291 -12.15 -9.16 -22.50
N SER A 292 -12.00 -8.24 -21.54
CA SER A 292 -10.76 -7.47 -21.39
C SER A 292 -9.58 -8.39 -21.00
N PHE A 293 -9.80 -9.36 -20.11
CA PHE A 293 -8.77 -10.32 -19.74
C PHE A 293 -8.39 -11.22 -20.91
N ASP A 294 -9.36 -11.67 -21.72
CA ASP A 294 -9.14 -12.50 -22.90
C ASP A 294 -8.36 -11.79 -24.01
N ARG A 295 -8.35 -10.45 -24.04
CA ARG A 295 -7.47 -9.67 -24.94
C ARG A 295 -6.02 -9.65 -24.47
N ILE A 296 -5.79 -9.72 -23.16
CA ILE A 296 -4.45 -9.57 -22.56
C ILE A 296 -3.80 -10.93 -22.38
N LEU A 297 -4.50 -11.90 -21.80
CA LEU A 297 -3.94 -13.17 -21.36
C LEU A 297 -3.24 -13.97 -22.49
N PRO A 298 -3.77 -14.06 -23.73
CA PRO A 298 -3.10 -14.76 -24.83
C PRO A 298 -1.78 -14.11 -25.27
N THR A 299 -1.58 -12.81 -24.98
CA THR A 299 -0.34 -12.08 -25.31
C THR A 299 0.79 -12.37 -24.32
N ILE A 300 0.42 -12.78 -23.10
CA ILE A 300 1.34 -13.12 -22.01
C ILE A 300 1.57 -14.64 -22.01
N VAL A 301 0.50 -15.42 -22.14
CA VAL A 301 0.51 -16.89 -22.16
C VAL A 301 -0.05 -17.36 -23.51
N PRO A 302 0.82 -17.71 -24.48
CA PRO A 302 0.40 -17.96 -25.85
C PRO A 302 -0.77 -18.95 -25.98
N GLY A 303 -1.83 -18.51 -26.64
CA GLY A 303 -3.02 -19.31 -26.95
C GLY A 303 -3.94 -19.61 -25.78
N LEU A 304 -3.71 -19.03 -24.59
CA LEU A 304 -4.59 -19.18 -23.43
C LEU A 304 -5.68 -18.11 -23.43
N HIS A 305 -6.90 -18.53 -23.67
CA HIS A 305 -8.11 -17.70 -23.64
C HIS A 305 -8.90 -17.90 -22.35
N VAL A 306 -9.59 -16.87 -21.87
CA VAL A 306 -10.52 -16.93 -20.74
C VAL A 306 -11.94 -16.63 -21.18
N LEU A 307 -12.90 -17.41 -20.69
CA LEU A 307 -14.29 -17.39 -21.11
C LEU A 307 -15.21 -17.34 -19.90
N LEU A 308 -16.29 -16.56 -20.00
CA LEU A 308 -17.38 -16.56 -19.04
C LEU A 308 -18.53 -17.41 -19.58
N LYS A 309 -18.99 -18.40 -18.80
CA LYS A 309 -20.24 -19.09 -19.05
C LYS A 309 -21.26 -18.69 -18.01
N THR A 310 -22.44 -18.30 -18.48
CA THR A 310 -23.58 -17.98 -17.62
C THR A 310 -24.68 -19.02 -17.73
N GLY A 311 -25.36 -19.32 -16.63
CA GLY A 311 -26.48 -20.25 -16.57
C GLY A 311 -27.67 -19.70 -15.78
N THR A 312 -28.72 -20.51 -15.66
CA THR A 312 -29.90 -20.21 -14.85
C THR A 312 -29.58 -20.37 -13.36
N ALA A 313 -29.94 -19.38 -12.54
CA ALA A 313 -29.89 -19.48 -11.08
C ALA A 313 -31.29 -19.40 -10.47
N PRO A 314 -31.52 -19.98 -9.27
CA PRO A 314 -32.71 -19.70 -8.48
C PRO A 314 -32.84 -18.20 -8.20
N SER A 315 -34.08 -17.70 -8.14
CA SER A 315 -34.36 -16.33 -7.71
C SER A 315 -33.78 -16.04 -6.33
N GLY A 316 -33.38 -14.79 -6.11
CA GLY A 316 -32.87 -14.37 -4.82
C GLY A 316 -33.96 -14.26 -3.76
N LYS A 317 -33.55 -13.83 -2.56
CA LYS A 317 -34.43 -13.78 -1.37
C LYS A 317 -35.62 -12.84 -1.56
N ASP A 318 -35.48 -11.81 -2.38
CA ASP A 318 -36.52 -10.82 -2.65
C ASP A 318 -37.26 -11.12 -3.96
N GLY A 319 -37.08 -12.32 -4.52
CA GLY A 319 -37.65 -12.74 -5.80
C GLY A 319 -36.93 -12.17 -7.01
N GLU A 320 -35.77 -11.53 -6.83
CA GLU A 320 -35.04 -10.91 -7.92
C GLU A 320 -34.35 -11.94 -8.83
N ASP A 321 -34.26 -11.62 -10.12
CA ASP A 321 -33.62 -12.47 -11.13
C ASP A 321 -32.11 -12.63 -10.85
N ARG A 322 -31.63 -13.86 -11.01
CA ARG A 322 -30.21 -14.23 -10.84
C ARG A 322 -29.74 -15.10 -11.99
N VAL A 323 -28.45 -15.03 -12.27
CA VAL A 323 -27.74 -15.91 -13.21
C VAL A 323 -26.53 -16.53 -12.51
N THR A 324 -26.20 -17.78 -12.83
CA THR A 324 -24.94 -18.38 -12.38
C THR A 324 -23.82 -17.96 -13.33
N ALA A 325 -22.62 -17.79 -12.81
CA ALA A 325 -21.42 -17.46 -13.58
C ALA A 325 -20.27 -18.41 -13.23
N GLU A 326 -19.59 -18.92 -14.27
CA GLU A 326 -18.41 -19.77 -14.17
C GLU A 326 -17.35 -19.34 -15.20
N LEU A 327 -16.07 -19.41 -14.80
CA LEU A 327 -14.94 -19.12 -15.68
C LEU A 327 -14.35 -20.42 -16.26
N PHE A 328 -14.01 -20.36 -17.54
CA PHE A 328 -13.35 -21.44 -18.28
C PHE A 328 -12.08 -20.90 -18.95
N SER A 329 -11.07 -21.75 -19.09
CA SER A 329 -9.96 -21.50 -20.01
C SER A 329 -10.13 -22.30 -21.30
N ARG A 330 -9.60 -21.77 -22.40
CA ARG A 330 -9.55 -22.47 -23.68
C ARG A 330 -8.15 -22.36 -24.28
N ARG A 331 -7.60 -23.49 -24.73
CA ARG A 331 -6.34 -23.55 -25.48
C ARG A 331 -6.51 -24.50 -26.66
N GLY A 332 -6.47 -23.96 -27.88
CA GLY A 332 -6.90 -24.68 -29.08
C GLY A 332 -8.37 -25.14 -28.94
N ASP A 333 -8.63 -26.42 -29.16
CA ASP A 333 -9.97 -27.02 -29.06
C ASP A 333 -10.32 -27.49 -27.64
N VAL A 334 -9.37 -27.44 -26.70
CA VAL A 334 -9.56 -27.89 -25.32
C VAL A 334 -10.11 -26.75 -24.48
N THR A 335 -11.28 -26.97 -23.87
CA THR A 335 -11.90 -26.03 -22.92
C THR A 335 -12.07 -26.73 -21.58
N VAL A 336 -11.51 -26.15 -20.52
CA VAL A 336 -11.57 -26.68 -19.15
C VAL A 336 -12.03 -25.61 -18.17
N PRO A 337 -12.59 -25.96 -17.01
CA PRO A 337 -12.86 -24.98 -15.95
C PRO A 337 -11.58 -24.22 -15.57
N PHE A 338 -11.68 -22.91 -15.33
CA PHE A 338 -10.51 -22.06 -15.09
C PHE A 338 -9.74 -22.45 -13.81
N ARG A 339 -10.42 -23.08 -12.83
CA ARG A 339 -9.78 -23.68 -11.64
C ARG A 339 -8.75 -24.78 -11.94
N CYS A 340 -8.72 -25.31 -13.15
CA CYS A 340 -7.76 -26.34 -13.57
C CYS A 340 -6.44 -25.75 -14.10
N GLU A 341 -6.35 -24.43 -14.28
CA GLU A 341 -5.10 -23.75 -14.62
C GLU A 341 -4.12 -23.73 -13.43
N SER A 342 -2.84 -23.48 -13.71
CA SER A 342 -1.85 -23.37 -12.64
C SER A 342 -2.10 -22.14 -11.75
N GLU A 343 -1.66 -22.22 -10.49
CA GLU A 343 -1.78 -21.11 -9.53
C GLU A 343 -1.19 -19.80 -10.08
N GLY A 344 -0.05 -19.87 -10.77
CA GLY A 344 0.57 -18.72 -11.42
C GLY A 344 -0.32 -18.04 -12.47
N ILE A 345 -1.04 -18.83 -13.28
CA ILE A 345 -1.99 -18.31 -14.28
C ILE A 345 -3.19 -17.67 -13.60
N ILE A 346 -3.75 -18.32 -12.58
CA ILE A 346 -4.87 -17.78 -11.80
C ILE A 346 -4.47 -16.45 -11.15
N ARG A 347 -3.27 -16.39 -10.58
CA ARG A 347 -2.72 -15.17 -9.96
C ARG A 347 -2.48 -14.05 -10.97
N ILE A 348 -1.88 -14.34 -12.13
CA ILE A 348 -1.68 -13.34 -13.18
C ILE A 348 -3.03 -12.77 -13.61
N THR A 349 -4.02 -13.63 -13.86
CA THR A 349 -5.38 -13.21 -14.23
C THR A 349 -6.02 -12.32 -13.17
N ALA A 350 -5.84 -12.63 -11.87
CA ALA A 350 -6.28 -11.78 -10.77
C ALA A 350 -5.64 -10.38 -10.78
N LEU A 351 -4.39 -10.27 -11.26
CA LEU A 351 -3.66 -9.00 -11.31
C LEU A 351 -3.91 -8.21 -12.60
N LEU A 352 -4.47 -8.80 -13.66
CA LEU A 352 -4.71 -8.13 -14.94
C LEU A 352 -5.57 -6.86 -14.78
N GLY A 353 -6.54 -6.88 -13.87
CA GLY A 353 -7.33 -5.69 -13.52
C GLY A 353 -6.44 -4.55 -13.07
N TYR A 354 -5.57 -4.78 -12.08
CA TYR A 354 -4.66 -3.73 -11.58
C TYR A 354 -3.63 -3.31 -12.62
N LEU A 355 -3.02 -4.27 -13.33
CA LEU A 355 -2.01 -3.98 -14.34
C LEU A 355 -2.58 -3.14 -15.50
N LYS A 356 -3.84 -3.36 -15.87
CA LYS A 356 -4.55 -2.50 -16.82
C LYS A 356 -4.62 -1.05 -16.34
N HIS A 357 -4.95 -0.80 -15.07
CA HIS A 357 -4.97 0.55 -14.51
C HIS A 357 -3.57 1.17 -14.45
N ALA A 358 -2.56 0.44 -13.94
CA ALA A 358 -1.19 0.92 -13.93
C ALA A 358 -0.73 1.34 -15.34
N TYR A 359 -1.03 0.53 -16.36
CA TYR A 359 -0.58 0.81 -17.72
C TYR A 359 -1.26 2.02 -18.35
N ASN A 360 -2.56 2.21 -18.12
CA ASN A 360 -3.38 3.16 -18.90
C ASN A 360 -3.81 4.44 -18.15
N ASP A 361 -3.70 4.49 -16.82
CA ASP A 361 -4.19 5.61 -16.01
C ASP A 361 -3.03 6.32 -15.31
N GLU A 362 -2.80 7.59 -15.66
CA GLU A 362 -1.73 8.42 -15.10
C GLU A 362 -1.88 8.67 -13.58
N ASN A 363 -3.10 8.53 -13.04
CA ASN A 363 -3.32 8.64 -11.61
C ASN A 363 -3.11 7.30 -10.92
N ALA A 364 -3.25 6.15 -11.58
CA ALA A 364 -3.27 4.86 -10.87
C ALA A 364 -1.97 4.58 -10.10
N LEU A 365 -2.10 4.16 -8.84
CA LEU A 365 -1.02 3.61 -8.02
C LEU A 365 -1.35 2.17 -7.63
N VAL A 366 -0.63 1.24 -8.21
CA VAL A 366 -0.78 -0.19 -7.98
C VAL A 366 0.38 -0.69 -7.12
N ALA A 367 0.07 -1.24 -5.95
CA ALA A 367 1.04 -1.83 -5.02
C ALA A 367 0.80 -3.34 -4.90
N VAL A 368 1.77 -4.16 -5.31
CA VAL A 368 1.66 -5.63 -5.31
C VAL A 368 2.77 -6.27 -4.48
N ASP A 369 2.39 -7.01 -3.45
CA ASP A 369 3.33 -7.81 -2.68
C ASP A 369 3.56 -9.17 -3.35
N GLU A 370 4.81 -9.64 -3.29
CA GLU A 370 5.30 -10.91 -3.86
C GLU A 370 4.83 -11.12 -5.31
N PHE A 371 5.02 -10.13 -6.18
CA PHE A 371 4.50 -10.16 -7.55
C PHE A 371 4.95 -11.40 -8.35
N ASP A 372 6.08 -11.99 -7.96
CA ASP A 372 6.70 -13.17 -8.54
C ASP A 372 6.18 -14.51 -8.00
N SER A 373 5.41 -14.54 -6.91
CA SER A 373 5.07 -15.79 -6.24
C SER A 373 4.13 -16.66 -7.08
N GLY A 374 4.56 -17.90 -7.36
CA GLY A 374 3.88 -18.85 -8.26
C GLY A 374 4.01 -18.53 -9.76
N VAL A 375 4.69 -17.45 -10.14
CA VAL A 375 4.82 -17.00 -11.54
C VAL A 375 6.16 -17.43 -12.14
N PHE A 376 6.14 -17.90 -13.39
CA PHE A 376 7.36 -18.26 -14.11
C PHE A 376 8.25 -17.04 -14.36
N GLU A 377 9.56 -17.17 -14.11
CA GLU A 377 10.46 -16.01 -14.06
C GLU A 377 10.60 -15.24 -15.37
N LEU A 378 10.66 -15.94 -16.51
CA LEU A 378 10.79 -15.27 -17.80
C LEU A 378 9.52 -14.50 -18.16
N LEU A 379 8.36 -15.08 -17.81
CA LEU A 379 7.07 -14.43 -18.00
C LEU A 379 6.98 -13.14 -17.21
N LEU A 380 7.37 -13.19 -15.93
CA LEU A 380 7.45 -12.02 -15.07
C LEU A 380 8.39 -10.96 -15.65
N GLY A 381 9.57 -11.38 -16.13
CA GLY A 381 10.54 -10.49 -16.77
C GLY A 381 9.97 -9.77 -18.00
N ASP A 382 9.32 -10.51 -18.88
CA ASP A 382 8.74 -9.96 -20.11
C ASP A 382 7.60 -8.97 -19.79
N MET A 383 6.74 -9.30 -18.81
CA MET A 383 5.69 -8.40 -18.32
C MET A 383 6.29 -7.11 -17.73
N LEU A 384 7.28 -7.22 -16.84
CA LEU A 384 7.90 -6.06 -16.20
C LEU A 384 8.62 -5.16 -17.20
N TYR A 385 9.26 -5.74 -18.23
CA TYR A 385 9.87 -4.98 -19.31
C TYR A 385 8.83 -4.14 -20.05
N GLN A 386 7.73 -4.75 -20.48
CA GLN A 386 6.65 -4.05 -21.19
C GLN A 386 5.97 -2.98 -20.32
N LEU A 387 5.75 -3.27 -19.04
CA LEU A 387 5.21 -2.30 -18.09
C LEU A 387 6.16 -1.11 -17.92
N ALA A 388 7.46 -1.34 -17.75
CA ALA A 388 8.42 -0.24 -17.60
C ALA A 388 8.54 0.63 -18.87
N ASP A 389 8.31 0.07 -20.05
CA ASP A 389 8.38 0.80 -21.32
C ASP A 389 7.15 1.68 -21.60
N GLY A 390 5.96 1.29 -21.14
CA GLY A 390 4.70 1.95 -21.53
C GLY A 390 3.76 2.36 -20.40
N CYS A 391 4.07 2.09 -19.14
CA CYS A 391 3.19 2.42 -18.01
C CYS A 391 2.98 3.94 -17.90
N ALA A 392 1.71 4.37 -17.82
CA ALA A 392 1.32 5.75 -17.55
C ALA A 392 1.24 6.07 -16.04
N GLY A 393 0.77 5.11 -15.24
CA GLY A 393 0.59 5.21 -13.79
C GLY A 393 1.83 4.80 -12.99
N GLN A 394 1.62 4.29 -11.78
CA GLN A 394 2.67 3.84 -10.86
C GLN A 394 2.47 2.38 -10.47
N LEU A 395 3.48 1.55 -10.65
CA LEU A 395 3.55 0.18 -10.15
C LEU A 395 4.65 0.06 -9.10
N VAL A 396 4.27 -0.26 -7.87
CA VAL A 396 5.19 -0.59 -6.77
C VAL A 396 5.03 -2.07 -6.47
N PHE A 397 6.12 -2.82 -6.43
CA PHE A 397 6.03 -4.25 -6.12
C PHE A 397 7.20 -4.76 -5.30
N THR A 398 6.99 -5.86 -4.61
CA THR A 398 8.05 -6.64 -3.98
C THR A 398 8.24 -7.94 -4.77
N ALA A 399 9.47 -8.44 -4.81
CA ALA A 399 9.78 -9.72 -5.43
C ALA A 399 11.06 -10.33 -4.86
N HIS A 400 11.21 -11.63 -5.04
CA HIS A 400 12.42 -12.41 -4.76
C HIS A 400 13.13 -12.82 -6.05
N ASN A 401 12.39 -12.90 -7.15
CA ASN A 401 12.90 -13.29 -8.44
C ASN A 401 13.85 -12.22 -9.04
N LEU A 402 15.08 -12.64 -9.32
CA LEU A 402 16.15 -11.75 -9.80
C LEU A 402 16.02 -11.37 -11.27
N ARG A 403 15.09 -11.97 -12.04
CA ARG A 403 14.89 -11.66 -13.46
C ARG A 403 14.53 -10.20 -13.69
N ALA A 404 13.77 -9.58 -12.79
CA ALA A 404 13.45 -8.15 -12.93
C ALA A 404 14.70 -7.26 -12.88
N LEU A 405 15.73 -7.64 -12.11
CA LEU A 405 17.00 -6.91 -12.04
C LEU A 405 17.74 -6.92 -13.38
N GLU A 406 17.49 -7.92 -14.23
CA GLU A 406 18.10 -8.02 -15.55
C GLU A 406 17.39 -7.12 -16.58
N VAL A 407 16.06 -6.99 -16.48
CA VAL A 407 15.23 -6.31 -17.50
C VAL A 407 14.87 -4.87 -17.14
N LEU A 408 14.81 -4.53 -15.86
CA LEU A 408 14.41 -3.19 -15.41
C LEU A 408 15.61 -2.21 -15.37
N PRO A 409 15.38 -0.92 -15.63
CA PRO A 409 16.34 0.14 -15.33
C PRO A 409 16.72 0.22 -13.84
N ASN A 410 17.91 0.75 -13.54
CA ASN A 410 18.40 0.84 -12.15
C ASN A 410 17.56 1.81 -11.30
N SER A 411 16.96 2.83 -11.93
CA SER A 411 16.01 3.74 -11.28
C SER A 411 14.75 3.03 -10.79
N CYS A 412 14.40 1.88 -11.37
CA CYS A 412 13.23 1.10 -10.96
C CYS A 412 13.51 0.19 -9.76
N ILE A 413 14.75 0.03 -9.33
CA ILE A 413 15.11 -0.96 -8.29
C ILE A 413 15.45 -0.24 -6.99
N ARG A 414 14.86 -0.71 -5.90
CA ARG A 414 15.22 -0.34 -4.53
C ARG A 414 15.59 -1.60 -3.77
N THR A 415 16.72 -1.58 -3.08
CA THR A 415 17.23 -2.74 -2.34
C THR A 415 17.13 -2.46 -0.84
N THR A 416 16.55 -3.38 -0.08
CA THR A 416 16.62 -3.34 1.38
C THR A 416 18.00 -3.78 1.84
N VAL A 417 18.58 -3.09 2.81
CA VAL A 417 19.86 -3.44 3.44
C VAL A 417 19.68 -3.83 4.91
N THR A 418 20.72 -4.31 5.57
CA THR A 418 20.71 -4.77 6.97
C THR A 418 20.59 -3.62 7.97
N ASP A 419 21.08 -2.43 7.63
CA ASP A 419 20.96 -1.21 8.42
C ASP A 419 19.47 -0.80 8.60
N PRO A 420 18.93 -0.83 9.83
CA PRO A 420 17.54 -0.45 10.10
C PRO A 420 17.29 1.05 10.03
N ASP A 421 18.31 1.89 10.21
CA ASP A 421 18.21 3.36 10.25
C ASP A 421 18.35 3.99 8.84
N ASN A 422 18.74 3.19 7.86
CA ASN A 422 18.74 3.55 6.45
C ASN A 422 18.35 2.35 5.58
N ARG A 423 17.12 1.86 5.77
CA ARG A 423 16.70 0.54 5.30
C ARG A 423 16.72 0.34 3.78
N PHE A 424 16.63 1.40 2.97
CA PHE A 424 16.53 1.30 1.51
C PHE A 424 17.71 1.98 0.82
N ALA A 425 18.34 1.28 -0.12
CA ALA A 425 19.46 1.77 -0.90
C ALA A 425 19.28 1.46 -2.39
N THR A 426 20.01 2.19 -3.22
CA THR A 426 20.16 1.88 -4.66
C THR A 426 21.61 1.51 -4.92
N ILE A 427 21.85 0.29 -5.40
CA ILE A 427 23.22 -0.17 -5.69
C ILE A 427 23.72 0.54 -6.96
N PRO A 428 24.73 1.44 -6.90
CA PRO A 428 25.03 2.38 -7.98
C PRO A 428 25.68 1.70 -9.20
N ARG A 429 25.17 1.88 -10.42
CA ARG A 429 25.79 1.27 -11.62
C ARG A 429 27.23 1.75 -11.83
N LYS A 430 28.17 0.81 -12.01
CA LYS A 430 29.57 1.10 -12.40
C LYS A 430 29.76 1.28 -13.91
N SER A 431 28.93 0.66 -14.75
CA SER A 431 28.90 0.85 -16.21
C SER A 431 27.53 0.47 -16.80
N SER A 432 27.23 0.90 -18.02
CA SER A 432 25.99 0.56 -18.76
C SER A 432 25.92 -0.91 -19.19
N THR A 433 27.05 -1.61 -19.26
CA THR A 433 27.17 -3.01 -19.66
C THR A 433 27.01 -4.01 -18.50
N ASN A 434 26.92 -3.52 -17.26
CA ASN A 434 26.94 -4.38 -16.08
C ASN A 434 25.53 -4.84 -15.70
N ASN A 435 25.29 -6.15 -15.76
CA ASN A 435 24.02 -6.76 -15.38
C ASN A 435 23.73 -6.54 -13.88
N GLN A 436 22.57 -5.96 -13.53
CA GLN A 436 22.24 -5.64 -12.14
C GLN A 436 22.06 -6.89 -11.28
N ARG A 437 21.56 -8.00 -11.83
CA ARG A 437 21.47 -9.28 -11.10
C ARG A 437 22.84 -9.72 -10.60
N ARG A 438 23.84 -9.71 -11.48
CA ARG A 438 25.21 -10.09 -11.11
C ARG A 438 25.72 -9.19 -9.98
N ARG A 439 25.44 -7.88 -10.07
CA ARG A 439 25.86 -6.92 -9.03
C ARG A 439 25.15 -7.14 -7.70
N TYR A 440 23.85 -7.41 -7.73
CA TYR A 440 23.08 -7.74 -6.55
C TYR A 440 23.66 -8.99 -5.88
N LEU A 441 23.90 -10.07 -6.63
CA LEU A 441 24.53 -11.29 -6.12
C LEU A 441 25.93 -11.03 -5.55
N THR A 442 26.79 -10.32 -6.29
CA THR A 442 28.12 -9.96 -5.80
C THR A 442 28.05 -9.11 -4.53
N ALA A 443 27.12 -8.15 -4.45
CA ALA A 443 26.96 -7.31 -3.27
C ALA A 443 26.37 -8.06 -2.07
N SER A 444 25.57 -9.12 -2.30
CA SER A 444 25.08 -10.01 -1.26
C SER A 444 26.16 -10.98 -0.76
N GLU A 445 27.07 -11.43 -1.62
CA GLU A 445 28.11 -12.41 -1.27
C GLU A 445 29.40 -11.79 -0.75
N LEU A 446 29.84 -10.68 -1.35
CA LEU A 446 31.15 -10.05 -1.10
C LEU A 446 31.04 -8.63 -0.52
N GLY A 447 29.82 -8.14 -0.28
CA GLY A 447 29.58 -6.76 0.15
C GLY A 447 29.74 -5.72 -0.96
N TRP A 448 29.49 -4.46 -0.61
CA TRP A 448 29.63 -3.30 -1.50
C TRP A 448 29.97 -2.05 -0.69
N SER A 449 29.99 -0.87 -1.32
CA SER A 449 30.35 0.40 -0.65
C SER A 449 29.25 0.95 0.27
N GLY A 450 28.23 0.16 0.60
CA GLY A 450 27.14 0.53 1.50
C GLY A 450 26.83 -0.63 2.45
N PRO A 451 25.78 -0.52 3.28
CA PRO A 451 25.45 -1.56 4.24
C PRO A 451 25.10 -2.89 3.57
N ASP A 452 25.33 -4.00 4.27
CA ASP A 452 25.12 -5.34 3.72
C ASP A 452 23.68 -5.54 3.25
N ILE A 453 23.50 -6.29 2.17
CA ILE A 453 22.16 -6.59 1.61
C ILE A 453 21.60 -7.88 2.21
N TYR A 454 22.49 -8.76 2.65
CA TYR A 454 22.18 -10.09 3.15
C TYR A 454 22.94 -10.35 4.43
N ASP A 455 22.24 -10.84 5.45
CA ASP A 455 22.83 -11.36 6.68
C ASP A 455 22.81 -12.91 6.60
N PRO A 456 23.93 -13.54 6.18
CA PRO A 456 23.97 -14.98 5.97
C PRO A 456 23.91 -15.75 7.30
N PRO A 457 23.22 -16.90 7.34
CA PRO A 457 23.30 -17.78 8.49
C PRO A 457 24.74 -18.27 8.68
N ILE A 458 25.13 -18.47 9.94
CA ILE A 458 26.46 -19.01 10.27
C ILE A 458 26.58 -20.43 9.67
N PRO A 459 27.70 -20.74 8.98
CA PRO A 459 27.90 -22.05 8.36
C PRO A 459 27.70 -23.21 9.34
N ARG A 460 27.10 -24.32 8.85
CA ARG A 460 26.82 -25.56 9.59
C ARG A 460 25.80 -25.46 10.73
N MET A 461 25.47 -24.27 11.24
CA MET A 461 24.50 -24.12 12.34
C MET A 461 23.13 -24.71 11.99
N PHE A 462 22.61 -24.46 10.79
CA PHE A 462 21.32 -25.03 10.38
C PHE A 462 21.32 -26.57 10.43
N GLY A 463 22.38 -27.21 9.95
CA GLY A 463 22.51 -28.67 9.98
C GLY A 463 22.62 -29.21 11.40
N ASN A 464 23.42 -28.55 12.25
CA ASN A 464 23.59 -28.93 13.66
C ASN A 464 22.28 -28.79 14.44
N SER A 465 21.56 -27.68 14.27
CA SER A 465 20.27 -27.46 14.93
C SER A 465 19.20 -28.47 14.47
N LEU A 466 19.20 -28.87 13.19
CA LEU A 466 18.31 -29.94 12.71
C LEU A 466 18.66 -31.29 13.34
N TYR A 467 19.96 -31.59 13.49
CA TYR A 467 20.41 -32.82 14.15
C TYR A 467 19.99 -32.85 15.61
N ALA A 468 20.28 -31.79 16.37
CA ALA A 468 19.92 -31.64 17.78
C ALA A 468 18.40 -31.76 18.00
N ALA A 469 17.59 -31.09 17.15
CA ALA A 469 16.13 -31.19 17.22
C ALA A 469 15.59 -32.62 16.95
N GLY A 470 16.37 -33.47 16.27
CA GLY A 470 16.06 -34.88 16.05
C GLY A 470 16.56 -35.82 17.16
N HIS A 471 17.44 -35.33 18.04
CA HIS A 471 18.07 -36.10 19.13
C HIS A 471 18.01 -35.33 20.47
N PRO A 472 16.80 -34.98 20.97
CA PRO A 472 16.64 -34.09 22.11
C PRO A 472 17.12 -34.68 23.46
N ASP A 473 17.31 -36.00 23.53
CA ASP A 473 17.75 -36.70 24.74
C ASP A 473 19.27 -36.97 24.77
N GLU A 474 20.01 -36.60 23.72
CA GLU A 474 21.43 -36.99 23.58
C GLU A 474 22.46 -35.92 23.95
N ASP A 475 22.17 -34.61 24.02
CA ASP A 475 23.27 -33.63 24.15
C ASP A 475 22.92 -32.29 24.81
N ASP A 476 23.20 -32.14 26.13
CA ASP A 476 23.33 -30.82 26.79
C ASP A 476 24.54 -30.04 26.20
N ASP A 477 25.60 -30.74 25.76
CA ASP A 477 26.84 -30.15 25.24
C ASP A 477 26.65 -29.47 23.85
N ILE A 478 25.73 -29.97 23.01
CA ILE A 478 25.44 -29.38 21.69
C ILE A 478 24.64 -28.07 21.85
N ASP A 479 23.76 -28.00 22.84
CA ASP A 479 22.99 -26.78 23.12
C ASP A 479 23.90 -25.66 23.65
N ASP A 480 24.89 -25.98 24.47
CA ASP A 480 25.92 -25.03 24.93
C ASP A 480 26.82 -24.55 23.77
N ASP A 481 27.24 -25.44 22.86
CA ASP A 481 28.01 -25.07 21.67
C ASP A 481 27.18 -24.21 20.69
N LEU A 482 25.89 -24.52 20.51
CA LEU A 482 24.96 -23.70 19.73
C LEU A 482 24.74 -22.33 20.36
N ALA A 483 24.64 -22.26 21.70
CA ALA A 483 24.52 -21.00 22.43
C ALA A 483 25.78 -20.14 22.31
N ALA A 484 26.97 -20.76 22.40
CA ALA A 484 28.26 -20.08 22.24
C ALA A 484 28.45 -19.54 20.81
N LEU A 485 28.08 -20.30 19.78
CA LEU A 485 28.14 -19.86 18.38
C LEU A 485 27.16 -18.72 18.09
N ASN A 486 25.96 -18.75 18.68
CA ASN A 486 25.00 -17.64 18.58
C ASN A 486 25.54 -16.36 19.25
N ALA A 487 26.19 -16.49 20.42
CA ALA A 487 26.80 -15.36 21.12
C ALA A 487 28.00 -14.76 20.34
N ALA A 488 28.84 -15.61 19.75
CA ALA A 488 29.96 -15.18 18.90
C ALA A 488 29.50 -14.48 17.59
N GLY A 489 28.32 -14.85 17.06
CA GLY A 489 27.72 -14.17 15.92
C GLY A 489 27.26 -12.73 16.20
N THR A 490 27.02 -12.39 17.48
CA THR A 490 26.63 -11.06 17.94
C THR A 490 27.79 -10.18 18.39
N GLU A 491 28.91 -10.76 18.83
CA GLU A 491 30.10 -10.03 19.29
C GLU A 491 31.27 -10.23 18.32
N ALA A 492 31.43 -9.28 17.39
CA ALA A 492 32.70 -8.88 16.79
C ALA A 492 33.63 -9.98 16.23
N GLU A 493 33.41 -10.36 14.96
CA GLU A 493 34.49 -10.63 13.99
C GLU A 493 33.89 -10.63 12.57
N ARG A 494 33.60 -9.45 12.04
CA ARG A 494 33.24 -9.26 10.62
C ARG A 494 34.10 -8.13 10.06
N GLY A 495 35.35 -8.46 9.78
CA GLY A 495 36.32 -7.60 9.08
C GLY A 495 36.16 -7.66 7.57
#